data_AF-A0A7Z9WSP8-F1
#
_entry.id   AF-A0A7Z9WSP8-F1
#
_cell.length_a   1.000
_cell.length_b   1.000
_cell.length_c   1.000
_cell.angle_alpha   90.00
_cell.angle_beta   90.00
_cell.angle_gamma   90.00
#
_symmetry.space_group_name_H-M   'P 1'
#
loop_
_entity.id
_entity.type
_entity.pdbx_description
1 polymer ?
#
loop_
_entity_poly.entity_id
_entity_poly.type
_entity_poly.pdbx_seq_one_letter_code
_entity_poly.pdbx_strand_id
1 'polypeptide(L)'
;MQADDQRKWNEKYRNATLSTPAEPAWVLRQHTRLLPLQGKALDMAAGLGGNARYLAQCGLSAYAWDISDTAMEHLADYARRFKL
;
A
#
# COMPACT_ATOMS: atom_id res chain seq x y z
N MET A 1 -2.50 22.58 -8.78
CA MET A 1 -2.17 21.28 -9.43
C MET A 1 -1.77 20.23 -8.40
N GLN A 2 -0.56 20.21 -7.79
CA GLN A 2 -0.21 19.15 -6.81
C GLN A 2 -1.04 19.17 -5.51
N ALA A 3 -1.29 20.35 -4.93
CA ALA A 3 -2.06 20.46 -3.69
C ALA A 3 -3.54 20.05 -3.84
N ASP A 4 -4.10 20.17 -5.04
CA ASP A 4 -5.50 19.78 -5.33
C ASP A 4 -5.63 18.27 -5.41
N ASP A 5 -4.65 17.61 -6.04
CA ASP A 5 -4.59 16.14 -6.10
C ASP A 5 -4.39 15.54 -4.71
N GLN A 6 -3.45 16.07 -3.92
CA GLN A 6 -3.25 15.61 -2.54
C GLN A 6 -4.53 15.72 -1.70
N ARG A 7 -5.21 16.87 -1.73
CA ARG A 7 -6.48 17.07 -1.01
C ARG A 7 -7.56 16.09 -1.46
N LYS A 8 -7.71 15.89 -2.76
CA LYS A 8 -8.68 14.94 -3.33
C LYS A 8 -8.44 13.52 -2.81
N TRP A 9 -7.19 13.07 -2.76
CA TRP A 9 -6.87 11.72 -2.29
C TRP A 9 -6.94 11.57 -0.77
N ASN A 10 -6.53 12.58 0.00
CA ASN A 10 -6.78 12.63 1.44
C ASN A 10 -8.28 12.52 1.74
N GLU A 11 -9.12 13.24 0.99
CA GLU A 11 -10.57 13.15 1.13
C GLU A 11 -11.09 11.73 0.85
N LYS A 12 -10.61 11.11 -0.24
CA LYS A 12 -11.02 9.76 -0.62
C LYS A 12 -10.74 8.74 0.50
N TYR A 13 -9.61 8.88 1.19
CA TYR A 13 -9.19 7.93 2.23
C TYR A 13 -9.58 8.35 3.64
N ARG A 14 -10.19 9.52 3.85
CA ARG A 14 -10.55 10.07 5.17
C ARG A 14 -11.26 9.09 6.11
N ASN A 15 -12.17 8.29 5.56
CA ASN A 15 -12.99 7.35 6.33
C ASN A 15 -12.51 5.90 6.22
N ALA A 16 -11.32 5.67 5.68
CA ALA A 16 -10.74 4.34 5.67
C ALA A 16 -10.41 3.90 7.10
N THR A 17 -10.40 2.60 7.30
CA THR A 17 -10.09 1.95 8.57
C THR A 17 -9.16 0.78 8.30
N LEU A 18 -8.66 0.15 9.37
CA LEU A 18 -7.88 -1.08 9.25
C LEU A 18 -8.66 -2.24 8.59
N SER A 19 -9.99 -2.19 8.59
CA SER A 19 -10.85 -3.18 7.93
C SER A 19 -11.23 -2.79 6.50
N THR A 20 -10.88 -1.59 6.03
CA THR A 20 -11.10 -1.22 4.63
C THR A 20 -10.28 -2.12 3.72
N PRO A 21 -10.91 -2.79 2.72
CA PRO A 21 -10.21 -3.66 1.80
C PRO A 21 -9.12 -2.91 1.02
N ALA A 22 -7.94 -3.52 0.95
CA ALA A 22 -6.81 -3.08 0.14
C ALA A 22 -6.25 -4.31 -0.58
N GLU A 23 -6.94 -4.74 -1.63
CA GLU A 23 -6.56 -5.92 -2.40
C GLU A 23 -5.34 -5.60 -3.28
N PRO A 24 -4.35 -6.51 -3.38
CA PRO A 24 -3.30 -6.38 -4.37
C PRO A 24 -3.87 -6.47 -5.78
N ALA A 25 -3.17 -5.87 -6.73
CA ALA A 25 -3.48 -6.00 -8.15
C ALA A 25 -3.55 -7.48 -8.54
N TRP A 26 -4.58 -7.84 -9.32
CA TRP A 26 -4.78 -9.22 -9.74
C TRP A 26 -3.55 -9.82 -10.41
N VAL A 27 -2.87 -9.04 -11.28
CA VAL A 27 -1.67 -9.48 -11.99
C VAL A 27 -0.53 -9.87 -11.03
N LEU A 28 -0.35 -9.11 -9.95
CA LEU A 28 0.65 -9.40 -8.92
C LEU A 28 0.31 -10.72 -8.22
N ARG A 29 -0.95 -10.89 -7.79
CA ARG A 29 -1.41 -12.11 -7.10
C ARG A 29 -1.35 -13.37 -7.97
N GLN A 30 -1.57 -13.26 -9.28
CA GLN A 30 -1.49 -14.41 -10.20
C GLN A 30 -0.05 -14.82 -10.53
N HIS A 31 0.90 -13.89 -10.42
CA HIS A 31 2.28 -14.10 -10.83
C HIS A 31 3.27 -14.06 -9.66
N THR A 32 2.80 -14.30 -8.43
CA THR A 32 3.63 -14.30 -7.21
C THR A 32 4.86 -15.20 -7.32
N ARG A 33 4.78 -16.29 -8.11
CA ARG A 33 5.90 -17.20 -8.38
C ARG A 33 7.07 -16.54 -9.14
N LEU A 34 6.85 -15.39 -9.78
CA LEU A 34 7.89 -14.63 -10.45
C LEU A 34 8.60 -13.64 -9.51
N LEU A 35 8.09 -13.45 -8.29
CA LEU A 35 8.72 -12.56 -7.32
C LEU A 35 9.98 -13.21 -6.76
N PRO A 36 11.03 -12.42 -6.46
CA PRO A 36 12.15 -12.91 -5.69
C PRO A 36 11.68 -13.29 -4.27
N LEU A 37 12.37 -14.25 -3.64
CA LEU A 37 12.05 -14.70 -2.28
C LEU A 37 12.38 -13.65 -1.21
N GLN A 38 13.30 -12.73 -1.51
CA GLN A 38 13.75 -11.66 -0.65
C GLN A 38 14.25 -10.48 -1.49
N GLY A 39 14.28 -9.29 -0.91
CA GLY A 39 14.72 -8.08 -1.60
C GLY A 39 13.86 -6.89 -1.24
N LYS A 40 13.97 -5.81 -2.03
CA LYS A 40 13.17 -4.60 -1.86
C LYS A 40 12.08 -4.55 -2.92
N ALA A 41 10.92 -4.05 -2.56
CA ALA A 41 9.84 -3.75 -3.49
C ALA A 41 9.31 -2.34 -3.26
N LEU A 42 8.86 -1.66 -4.31
CA LEU A 42 8.27 -0.32 -4.22
C LEU A 42 6.87 -0.34 -4.86
N ASP A 43 5.88 0.09 -4.09
CA ASP A 43 4.51 0.37 -4.53
C ASP A 43 4.33 1.89 -4.64
N MET A 44 4.12 2.39 -5.84
CA MET A 44 4.02 3.82 -6.13
C MET A 44 2.57 4.21 -6.42
N ALA A 45 2.11 5.34 -5.88
CA ALA A 45 0.69 5.68 -5.81
C ALA A 45 -0.10 4.56 -5.11
N ALA A 46 0.43 4.13 -3.97
CA ALA A 46 0.04 2.91 -3.28
C ALA A 46 -1.38 2.95 -2.70
N GLY A 47 -1.96 4.14 -2.49
CA GLY A 47 -3.20 4.33 -1.74
C GLY A 47 -3.12 3.64 -0.37
N LEU A 48 -4.06 2.75 -0.08
CA LEU A 48 -4.03 1.97 1.16
C LEU A 48 -2.96 0.85 1.18
N GLY A 49 -2.18 0.68 0.10
CA GLY A 49 -1.02 -0.20 0.02
C GLY A 49 -1.33 -1.66 -0.27
N GLY A 50 -2.34 -1.96 -1.09
CA GLY A 50 -2.73 -3.34 -1.37
C GLY A 50 -1.58 -4.20 -1.92
N ASN A 51 -0.77 -3.66 -2.85
CA ASN A 51 0.40 -4.38 -3.35
C ASN A 51 1.51 -4.41 -2.30
N ALA A 52 1.85 -3.28 -1.66
CA ALA A 52 2.89 -3.24 -0.64
C ALA A 52 2.66 -4.24 0.50
N ARG A 53 1.42 -4.33 1.01
CA ARG A 53 1.01 -5.31 2.03
C ARG A 53 1.24 -6.73 1.54
N TYR A 54 0.84 -7.04 0.32
CA TYR A 54 1.00 -8.37 -0.27
C TYR A 54 2.47 -8.73 -0.51
N LEU A 55 3.26 -7.79 -1.04
CA LEU A 55 4.70 -7.95 -1.28
C LEU A 55 5.46 -8.20 0.03
N ALA A 56 5.08 -7.51 1.11
CA ALA A 56 5.64 -7.74 2.45
C ALA A 56 5.31 -9.15 2.96
N GLN A 57 4.06 -9.61 2.78
CA GLN A 57 3.66 -10.98 3.11
C GLN A 57 4.40 -12.05 2.30
N CYS A 58 4.87 -11.71 1.09
CA CYS A 58 5.72 -12.57 0.27
C CYS A 58 7.20 -12.60 0.68
N GLY A 59 7.60 -11.88 1.74
CA GLY A 59 8.97 -11.86 2.26
C GLY A 59 9.84 -10.70 1.74
N LEU A 60 9.27 -9.75 0.99
CA LEU A 60 9.99 -8.58 0.50
C LEU A 60 9.95 -7.44 1.51
N SER A 61 11.02 -6.66 1.58
CA SER A 61 11.00 -5.36 2.26
C SER A 61 10.28 -4.36 1.37
N ALA A 62 8.98 -4.19 1.62
CA ALA A 62 8.11 -3.37 0.80
C ALA A 62 8.13 -1.90 1.27
N TYR A 63 8.28 -1.00 0.31
CA TYR A 63 8.15 0.44 0.47
C TYR A 63 6.92 0.90 -0.28
N ALA A 64 6.18 1.85 0.26
CA ALA A 64 4.99 2.41 -0.37
C ALA A 64 5.05 3.92 -0.31
N TRP A 65 4.79 4.56 -1.45
CA TRP A 65 4.68 6.01 -1.55
C TRP A 65 3.35 6.39 -2.19
N ASP A 66 2.69 7.36 -1.59
CA ASP A 66 1.50 8.00 -2.13
C ASP A 66 1.55 9.49 -1.83
N ILE A 67 0.84 10.28 -2.63
CA ILE A 67 0.69 11.72 -2.38
C ILE A 67 -0.22 11.97 -1.18
N SER A 68 -1.10 11.02 -0.84
CA SER A 68 -2.04 11.14 0.26
C SER A 68 -1.42 10.77 1.60
N ASP A 69 -1.24 11.78 2.46
CA ASP A 69 -0.81 11.59 3.86
C ASP A 69 -1.77 10.67 4.61
N THR A 70 -3.08 10.86 4.41
CA THR A 70 -4.13 10.02 5.04
C THR A 70 -3.98 8.55 4.65
N ALA A 71 -3.68 8.26 3.37
CA ALA A 71 -3.47 6.89 2.93
C ALA A 71 -2.20 6.28 3.55
N MET A 72 -1.13 7.06 3.68
CA MET A 72 0.13 6.64 4.30
C MET A 72 -0.01 6.43 5.81
N GLU A 73 -0.79 7.25 6.51
CA GLU A 73 -1.12 7.03 7.93
C GLU A 73 -1.85 5.70 8.13
N HIS A 74 -2.89 5.43 7.33
CA HIS A 74 -3.62 4.15 7.40
C HIS A 74 -2.74 2.95 7.06
N LEU A 75 -1.85 3.07 6.07
CA LEU A 75 -0.92 2.00 5.72
C LEU A 75 0.13 1.78 6.84
N ALA A 76 0.65 2.84 7.44
CA ALA A 76 1.57 2.75 8.57
C ALA A 76 0.90 2.10 9.80
N ASP A 77 -0.35 2.43 10.09
CA ASP A 77 -1.14 1.77 11.14
C ASP A 77 -1.31 0.28 10.86
N TYR A 78 -1.61 -0.08 9.61
CA TYR A 78 -1.69 -1.48 9.19
C TYR A 78 -0.36 -2.19 9.38
N ALA A 79 0.74 -1.63 8.87
CA ALA A 79 2.08 -2.22 8.99
C ALA A 79 2.47 -2.44 10.46
N ARG A 80 2.24 -1.44 11.33
CA ARG A 80 2.48 -1.57 12.78
C ARG A 80 1.62 -2.66 13.42
N ARG A 81 0.34 -2.75 13.06
CA ARG A 81 -0.58 -3.76 13.59
C ARG A 81 -0.18 -5.18 13.21
N PHE A 82 0.29 -5.38 11.97
CA PHE A 82 0.59 -6.69 11.41
C PHE A 82 2.08 -7.04 11.37
N LYS A 83 2.95 -6.16 11.88
CA LYS A 83 4.41 -6.31 11.93
C LYS A 83 5.03 -6.57 10.56
N LEU A 84 4.57 -5.81 9.56
CA LEU A 84 5.13 -5.76 8.22
C LEU A 84 6.17 -4.64 8.09
#